data_AF-A0A7C5T446-F1
#
_entry.id   AF-A0A7C5T446-F1
#
_cell.length_a   1.000
_cell.length_b   1.000
_cell.length_c   1.000
_cell.angle_alpha   90.00
_cell.angle_beta   90.00
_cell.angle_gamma   90.00
#
_symmetry.space_group_name_H-M   'P 1'
#
loop_
_entity.id
_entity.type
_entity.pdbx_description
1 polymer ?
#
loop_
_entity_poly.entity_id
_entity_poly.type
_entity_poly.pdbx_seq_one_letter_code
_entity_poly.pdbx_strand_id
1 'polypeptide(L)'
;MVNLASVQDSKSLELRGRVTEVSKSLIPRVVIYSVDCGDVKVRFDTLSDLLKLNTGDEVAITVSKEKPDYVKGEDYVAWGYVVSLRSGDKVSKVVISLWGYIVILETGNTEVLKLFNYMDKVYFKVSRLGTSVGT
;
A
#
# COMPACT_ATOMS: atom_id res chain seq x y z
N MET A 1 20.66 -3.26 -7.53
CA MET A 1 19.75 -4.39 -7.83
C MET A 1 18.35 -3.86 -7.57
N VAL A 2 17.62 -3.50 -8.63
CA VAL A 2 16.32 -2.80 -8.53
C VAL A 2 15.24 -3.85 -8.33
N ASN A 3 14.46 -3.73 -7.25
CA ASN A 3 13.41 -4.68 -6.92
C ASN A 3 12.21 -4.38 -7.82
N LEU A 4 11.94 -5.26 -8.79
CA LEU A 4 10.75 -5.14 -9.64
C LEU A 4 9.50 -5.32 -8.76
N ALA A 5 8.52 -4.44 -8.94
CA ALA A 5 7.14 -4.77 -8.60
C ALA A 5 6.78 -6.06 -9.35
N SER A 6 6.66 -7.16 -8.63
CA SER A 6 6.25 -8.43 -9.21
C SER A 6 4.74 -8.38 -9.43
N VAL A 7 4.32 -8.10 -10.66
CA VAL A 7 2.95 -8.39 -11.11
C VAL A 7 2.83 -9.91 -11.13
N GLN A 8 2.34 -10.49 -10.03
CA GLN A 8 2.30 -11.93 -9.86
C GLN A 8 1.04 -12.54 -10.48
N ASP A 9 0.01 -11.72 -10.75
CA ASP A 9 -1.18 -12.10 -11.50
C ASP A 9 -1.90 -10.84 -12.03
N SER A 10 -2.79 -10.99 -13.02
CA SER A 10 -3.64 -9.89 -13.55
C SER A 10 -4.60 -9.25 -12.53
N LYS A 11 -4.58 -9.74 -11.27
CA LYS A 11 -5.54 -9.44 -10.21
C LYS A 11 -4.92 -8.81 -8.96
N SER A 12 -3.60 -8.82 -8.81
CA SER A 12 -2.93 -8.28 -7.62
C SER A 12 -1.63 -7.55 -7.94
N LEU A 13 -1.35 -6.55 -7.12
CA LEU A 13 -0.10 -5.80 -7.07
C LEU A 13 0.61 -6.15 -5.76
N GLU A 14 1.80 -6.72 -5.87
CA GLU A 14 2.67 -7.03 -4.73
C GLU A 14 3.88 -6.11 -4.74
N LEU A 15 4.11 -5.43 -3.61
CA LEU A 15 5.18 -4.47 -3.42
C LEU A 15 5.97 -4.81 -2.17
N ARG A 16 7.28 -4.53 -2.21
CA ARG A 16 8.15 -4.53 -1.04
C ARG A 16 8.78 -3.16 -0.91
N GLY A 17 8.76 -2.61 0.28
CA GLY A 17 9.28 -1.25 0.50
C GLY A 17 9.70 -0.99 1.93
N ARG A 18 10.26 0.20 2.11
CA ARG A 18 10.69 0.72 3.41
C ARG A 18 9.80 1.88 3.81
N VAL A 19 9.35 1.91 5.06
CA VAL A 19 8.63 3.04 5.62
C VAL A 19 9.61 4.22 5.71
N THR A 20 9.35 5.28 4.95
CA THR A 20 10.19 6.48 4.92
C THR A 20 9.71 7.56 5.88
N GLU A 21 8.42 7.56 6.22
CA GLU A 21 7.83 8.55 7.11
C GLU A 21 6.64 7.96 7.87
N VAL A 22 6.50 8.35 9.14
CA VAL A 22 5.30 8.16 9.95
C VAL A 22 4.90 9.52 10.51
N SER A 23 3.75 10.03 10.10
CA SER A 23 3.26 11.35 10.52
C SER A 23 1.90 11.24 11.20
N LYS A 24 1.62 12.17 12.12
CA LYS A 24 0.29 12.27 12.76
C LYS A 24 -0.65 13.00 11.83
N SER A 25 -1.87 12.50 11.67
CA SER A 25 -2.94 13.22 11.02
C SER A 25 -3.48 14.34 11.91
N LEU A 26 -4.18 15.30 11.32
CA LEU A 26 -4.99 16.28 12.05
C LEU A 26 -6.17 15.60 12.77
N ILE A 27 -6.62 14.45 12.27
CA ILE A 27 -7.65 13.65 12.92
C ILE A 27 -7.00 12.86 14.08
N PRO A 28 -7.51 12.99 15.31
CA PRO A 28 -6.97 12.25 16.46
C PRO A 28 -6.89 10.75 16.19
N ARG A 29 -5.79 10.13 16.64
CA ARG A 29 -5.51 8.68 16.51
C ARG A 29 -5.35 8.16 15.09
N VAL A 30 -5.34 9.04 14.08
CA VAL A 30 -5.01 8.65 12.70
C VAL A 30 -3.53 8.95 12.45
N VAL A 31 -2.86 7.97 11.87
CA VAL A 31 -1.45 8.05 11.46
C VAL A 31 -1.37 7.85 9.95
N ILE A 32 -0.41 8.54 9.34
CA ILE A 32 -0.16 8.51 7.90
C ILE A 32 1.23 7.94 7.68
N TYR A 33 1.29 6.88 6.89
CA TYR A 33 2.51 6.19 6.50
C TYR A 33 2.90 6.59 5.09
N SER A 34 4.18 6.90 4.87
CA SER A 34 4.79 6.97 3.54
C SER A 34 5.75 5.79 3.40
N VAL A 35 5.61 5.02 2.34
CA VAL A 35 6.42 3.83 2.03
C VAL A 35 6.99 3.97 0.63
N ASP A 36 8.30 3.77 0.53
CA ASP A 36 9.01 3.74 -0.76
C ASP A 36 9.24 2.28 -1.18
N CYS A 37 8.62 1.88 -2.29
CA CYS A 37 8.75 0.56 -2.90
C CYS A 37 9.56 0.62 -4.21
N GLY A 38 10.40 1.64 -4.40
CA GLY A 38 11.13 1.88 -5.65
C GLY A 38 10.27 2.59 -6.68
N ASP A 39 9.75 1.86 -7.67
CA ASP A 39 8.96 2.43 -8.77
C ASP A 39 7.55 2.87 -8.35
N VAL A 40 7.12 2.45 -7.15
CA VAL A 40 5.82 2.81 -6.58
C VAL A 40 6.04 3.41 -5.19
N LYS A 41 5.48 4.61 -4.97
CA LYS A 41 5.36 5.22 -3.65
C LYS A 41 3.96 4.99 -3.13
N VAL A 42 3.86 4.50 -1.90
CA VAL A 42 2.59 4.24 -1.25
C VAL A 42 2.44 5.18 -0.08
N ARG A 43 1.32 5.91 -0.02
CA ARG A 43 0.95 6.72 1.15
C ARG A 43 -0.44 6.30 1.61
N PHE A 44 -0.59 6.01 2.90
CA PHE A 44 -1.88 5.58 3.42
C PHE A 44 -2.10 6.03 4.86
N ASP A 45 -3.37 6.17 5.23
CA ASP A 45 -3.78 6.48 6.59
C ASP A 45 -4.53 5.32 7.24
N THR A 46 -4.41 5.23 8.57
CA THR A 46 -5.08 4.22 9.39
C THR A 46 -5.13 4.67 10.85
N LEU A 47 -5.88 3.94 11.68
CA LEU A 47 -5.88 4.14 13.12
C LEU A 47 -4.57 3.63 13.72
N SER A 48 -4.00 4.41 14.64
CA SER A 48 -2.73 4.12 15.33
C SER A 48 -2.69 2.78 16.06
N ASP A 49 -3.85 2.22 16.37
CA ASP A 49 -3.98 0.98 17.14
C ASP A 49 -4.12 -0.25 16.24
N LEU A 50 -4.38 -0.07 14.94
CA LEU A 50 -4.55 -1.17 13.98
C LEU A 50 -3.25 -1.60 13.32
N LEU A 51 -2.30 -0.68 13.17
CA LEU A 51 -1.00 -0.93 12.56
C LEU A 51 0.04 -0.06 13.25
N LYS A 52 1.14 -0.69 13.69
CA LYS A 52 2.26 0.00 14.34
C LYS A 52 3.53 -0.24 13.55
N LEU A 53 3.78 0.65 12.60
CA LEU A 53 5.06 0.72 11.88
C LEU A 53 5.87 1.94 12.34
N ASN A 54 7.18 1.84 12.21
CA ASN A 54 8.14 2.90 12.45
C ASN A 54 8.88 3.23 11.15
N THR A 55 9.40 4.46 11.06
CA THR A 55 10.34 4.81 10.00
C THR A 55 11.51 3.82 9.98
N GLY A 56 11.84 3.33 8.80
CA GLY A 56 12.89 2.33 8.58
C GLY A 56 12.39 0.88 8.53
N ASP A 57 11.18 0.58 9.01
CA ASP A 57 10.60 -0.75 8.92
C ASP A 57 10.45 -1.20 7.45
N GLU A 58 10.73 -2.48 7.19
CA GLU A 58 10.46 -3.10 5.90
C GLU A 58 9.09 -3.75 5.90
N VAL A 59 8.36 -3.57 4.81
CA VAL A 59 6.98 -4.04 4.66
C VAL A 59 6.75 -4.68 3.30
N ALA A 60 5.86 -5.65 3.27
CA ALA A 60 5.21 -6.13 2.06
C ALA A 60 3.80 -5.53 1.99
N ILE A 61 3.44 -5.00 0.83
CA ILE A 61 2.14 -4.39 0.56
C ILE A 61 1.48 -5.17 -0.58
N THR A 62 0.24 -5.58 -0.38
CA THR A 62 -0.58 -6.26 -1.39
C THR A 62 -1.82 -5.42 -1.68
N VAL A 63 -2.10 -5.18 -2.96
CA VAL A 63 -3.41 -4.67 -3.42
C VAL A 63 -4.03 -5.71 -4.34
N SER A 64 -5.16 -6.30 -3.97
CA SER A 64 -5.76 -7.42 -4.71
C SER A 64 -7.27 -7.27 -4.87
N LYS A 65 -7.83 -7.75 -5.99
CA LYS A 65 -9.29 -7.83 -6.20
C LYS A 65 -9.95 -8.91 -5.35
N GLU A 66 -9.17 -9.89 -4.91
CA GLU A 66 -9.60 -11.00 -4.07
C GLU A 66 -9.00 -10.84 -2.66
N LYS A 67 -9.65 -11.43 -1.65
CA LYS A 67 -9.18 -11.33 -0.27
C LYS A 67 -7.84 -12.08 -0.16
N PRO A 68 -6.72 -11.41 0.20
CA PRO A 68 -5.44 -12.08 0.32
C PRO A 68 -5.39 -12.94 1.59
N ASP A 69 -4.53 -13.95 1.58
CA ASP A 69 -4.14 -14.65 2.80
C ASP A 69 -3.42 -13.69 3.76
N TYR A 70 -3.67 -13.86 5.05
CA TYR A 70 -3.16 -12.97 6.09
C TYR A 70 -3.06 -13.68 7.45
N VAL A 71 -2.15 -13.18 8.27
CA VAL A 71 -1.98 -13.60 9.67
C VAL A 71 -2.77 -12.66 10.57
N LYS A 72 -3.83 -13.18 11.18
CA LYS A 72 -4.71 -12.40 12.06
C LYS A 72 -3.94 -11.87 13.27
N GLY A 73 -4.00 -10.56 13.49
CA GLY A 73 -3.34 -9.89 14.61
C GLY A 73 -1.92 -9.42 14.29
N GLU A 74 -1.38 -9.77 13.12
CA GLU A 74 -0.08 -9.33 12.64
C GLU A 74 -0.22 -8.45 11.39
N ASP A 75 -0.99 -8.92 10.41
CA ASP A 75 -1.22 -8.23 9.16
C ASP A 75 -2.35 -7.20 9.29
N TYR A 76 -2.12 -6.00 8.74
CA TYR A 76 -3.19 -5.05 8.51
C TYR A 76 -3.88 -5.40 7.20
N VAL A 77 -5.18 -5.70 7.25
CA VAL A 77 -6.00 -5.98 6.07
C VAL A 77 -7.26 -5.13 6.10
N ALA A 78 -7.44 -4.32 5.07
CA ALA A 78 -8.64 -3.53 4.83
C ALA A 78 -9.13 -3.75 3.40
N TRP A 79 -10.35 -3.32 3.11
CA TRP A 79 -10.87 -3.34 1.75
C TRP A 79 -11.66 -2.07 1.46
N GLY A 80 -11.80 -1.76 0.18
CA GLY A 80 -12.42 -0.54 -0.28
C GLY A 80 -12.59 -0.52 -1.79
N TYR A 81 -12.72 0.68 -2.33
CA TYR A 81 -12.94 0.90 -3.76
C TYR A 81 -11.90 1.85 -4.34
N VAL A 82 -11.49 1.59 -5.58
CA VAL A 82 -10.71 2.52 -6.38
C VAL A 82 -11.61 3.71 -6.74
N VAL A 83 -11.33 4.89 -6.19
CA VAL A 83 -12.17 6.09 -6.36
C VAL A 83 -11.57 7.11 -7.32
N SER A 84 -10.29 6.96 -7.71
CA SER A 84 -9.67 7.82 -8.72
C SER A 84 -8.49 7.12 -9.38
N LEU A 85 -8.42 7.26 -10.70
CA LEU A 85 -7.28 6.90 -11.54
C LEU A 85 -6.88 8.15 -12.31
N ARG A 86 -5.65 8.62 -12.13
CA ARG A 86 -5.11 9.77 -12.86
C ARG A 86 -3.85 9.35 -13.58
N SER A 87 -3.89 9.38 -14.90
CA SER A 87 -2.69 9.27 -15.73
C SER A 87 -2.10 10.66 -15.90
N GLY A 88 -0.82 10.83 -15.58
CA GLY A 88 -0.07 12.05 -15.84
C GLY A 88 1.20 11.74 -16.63
N ASP A 89 1.77 12.74 -17.31
CA ASP A 89 2.91 12.56 -18.21
C ASP A 89 4.17 12.00 -17.53
N LYS A 90 4.31 12.20 -16.21
CA LYS A 90 5.47 11.76 -15.41
C LYS A 90 5.11 10.88 -14.22
N VAL A 91 3.97 11.13 -13.60
CA VAL A 91 3.50 10.39 -12.42
C VAL A 91 2.02 10.15 -12.58
N SER A 92 1.66 8.90 -12.41
CA SER A 92 0.29 8.45 -12.38
C SER A 92 -0.11 8.06 -10.96
N LYS A 93 -1.41 8.17 -10.67
CA LYS A 93 -1.95 8.09 -9.31
C LYS A 93 -3.18 7.22 -9.24
N VAL A 94 -3.19 6.26 -8.31
CA VAL A 94 -4.35 5.45 -7.94
C VAL A 94 -4.76 5.85 -6.52
N VAL A 95 -6.03 6.17 -6.33
CA VAL A 95 -6.60 6.48 -5.01
C VAL A 95 -7.64 5.43 -4.67
N ILE A 96 -7.47 4.81 -3.50
CA ILE A 96 -8.37 3.79 -2.97
C ILE A 96 -8.96 4.33 -1.67
N SER A 97 -10.28 4.28 -1.54
CA SER A 97 -10.98 4.61 -0.29
C SER A 97 -11.33 3.34 0.46
N LEU A 98 -10.75 3.20 1.65
CA LEU A 98 -11.01 2.15 2.64
C LEU A 98 -12.05 2.65 3.65
N TRP A 99 -13.28 2.90 3.20
CA TRP A 99 -14.38 3.38 4.05
C TRP A 99 -14.10 4.70 4.80
N GLY A 100 -13.37 5.62 4.17
CA GLY A 100 -13.00 6.93 4.72
C GLY A 100 -11.51 7.10 4.97
N TYR A 101 -10.77 5.99 5.11
CA TYR A 101 -9.31 6.00 5.08
C TYR A 101 -8.80 5.94 3.64
N ILE A 102 -7.66 6.54 3.35
CA ILE A 102 -7.17 6.68 1.98
C ILE A 102 -5.85 5.92 1.79
N VAL A 103 -5.74 5.22 0.67
CA VAL A 103 -4.48 4.70 0.12
C VAL A 103 -4.22 5.40 -1.20
N ILE A 104 -2.99 5.83 -1.38
CA ILE A 104 -2.49 6.50 -2.56
C ILE A 104 -1.30 5.70 -3.09
N LEU A 105 -1.38 5.27 -4.34
CA LEU A 105 -0.26 4.73 -5.10
C LEU A 105 0.19 5.77 -6.12
N GLU A 106 1.46 6.14 -6.08
CA GLU A 106 2.09 7.03 -7.07
C GLU A 106 3.20 6.30 -7.79
N THR A 107 3.20 6.35 -9.12
CA THR A 107 4.18 5.61 -9.93
C THR A 107 4.38 6.26 -11.30
N GLY A 108 5.60 6.15 -11.83
CA GLY A 108 5.88 6.47 -13.24
C GLY A 108 5.53 5.32 -14.20
N ASN A 109 5.26 4.12 -13.68
CA ASN A 109 4.96 2.95 -14.49
C ASN A 109 3.46 2.85 -14.78
N THR A 110 3.07 3.13 -16.03
CA THR A 110 1.66 3.13 -16.45
C THR A 110 1.02 1.73 -16.42
N GLU A 111 1.79 0.65 -16.42
CA GLU A 111 1.26 -0.72 -16.31
C GLU A 111 0.58 -0.96 -14.96
N VAL A 112 1.03 -0.29 -13.89
CA VAL A 112 0.40 -0.38 -12.56
C VAL A 112 -1.03 0.14 -12.60
N LEU A 113 -1.34 1.16 -13.41
CA LEU A 113 -2.72 1.66 -13.52
C LEU A 113 -3.63 0.68 -14.22
N LYS A 114 -3.12 -0.10 -15.19
CA LYS A 114 -3.92 -1.06 -15.94
C LYS A 114 -4.43 -2.22 -15.07
N LEU A 115 -3.86 -2.40 -13.88
CA LEU A 115 -4.35 -3.38 -12.89
C LEU A 115 -5.70 -2.97 -12.26
N PHE A 116 -6.04 -1.68 -12.33
CA PHE A 116 -7.18 -1.11 -11.62
C PHE A 116 -8.16 -0.43 -12.58
N ASN A 117 -9.45 -0.61 -12.33
CA ASN A 117 -10.53 0.19 -12.91
C ASN A 117 -11.19 1.06 -11.84
N TYR A 118 -11.85 2.13 -12.29
CA TYR A 118 -12.71 2.91 -11.42
C TYR A 118 -13.79 2.01 -10.79
N MET A 119 -13.99 2.15 -9.48
CA MET A 119 -14.91 1.35 -8.66
C MET A 119 -14.55 -0.15 -8.55
N ASP A 120 -13.33 -0.57 -8.90
CA ASP A 120 -12.86 -1.90 -8.53
C ASP A 120 -12.87 -2.03 -7.00
N LYS A 121 -13.52 -3.09 -6.50
CA LYS A 121 -13.38 -3.52 -5.10
C LYS A 121 -12.01 -4.14 -4.94
N VAL A 122 -11.23 -3.64 -3.98
CA VAL A 122 -9.87 -4.12 -3.70
C VAL A 122 -9.64 -4.29 -2.21
N TYR A 123 -8.79 -5.25 -1.87
CA TYR A 123 -8.20 -5.46 -0.57
C TYR A 123 -6.80 -4.83 -0.54
N PHE A 124 -6.49 -4.14 0.54
CA PHE A 124 -5.18 -3.57 0.84
C PHE A 124 -4.63 -4.29 2.08
N LYS A 125 -3.50 -4.96 1.92
CA LYS A 125 -2.78 -5.62 3.00
C LYS A 125 -1.42 -4.98 3.20
N VAL A 126 -1.01 -4.84 4.46
CA VAL A 126 0.36 -4.50 4.85
C VAL A 126 0.85 -5.53 5.86
N SER A 127 2.00 -6.14 5.56
CA SER A 127 2.70 -7.09 6.41
C SER A 127 4.08 -6.54 6.77
N ARG A 128 4.48 -6.62 8.03
CA ARG A 128 5.86 -6.27 8.42
C ARG A 128 6.78 -7.42 8.01
N LEU A 129 7.86 -7.11 7.31
CA LEU A 129 8.91 -8.08 7.05
C LEU A 129 9.81 -8.10 8.28
N GLY A 130 9.87 -9.25 8.97
CA GLY A 130 10.71 -9.40 10.15
C GLY A 130 12.16 -9.01 9.84
N THR A 131 12.80 -8.29 10.74
CA THR A 131 14.25 -8.19 10.73
C THR A 131 14.75 -9.62 10.94
N SER A 132 15.38 -10.22 9.93
CA SER A 132 16.21 -11.39 10.16
C SER A 132 17.28 -10.96 11.17
N VAL A 133 17.03 -11.20 12.45
CA VAL A 133 18.08 -11.20 13.46
C VAL A 133 18.96 -12.37 13.06
N GLY A 134 20.11 -12.06 12.45
CA GLY A 134 21.12 -13.05 12.14
C GLY A 134 21.47 -13.79 13.43
N THR A 135 21.25 -15.09 13.42
CA THR A 135 22.01 -16.05 14.23
C THR A 135 23.42 -16.16 13.70
#